data_AF-A0A955U586-F1
#
_entry.id   AF-A0A955U586-F1
#
_cell.length_a   1.000
_cell.length_b   1.000
_cell.length_c   1.000
_cell.angle_alpha   90.00
_cell.angle_beta   90.00
_cell.angle_gamma   90.00
#
_symmetry.space_group_name_H-M   'P 1'
#
loop_
_entity.id
_entity.type
_entity.pdbx_description
1 polymer ?
#
loop_
_entity_poly.entity_id
_entity_poly.type
_entity_poly.pdbx_seq_one_letter_code
_entity_poly.pdbx_strand_id
1 'polypeptide(L)'
;MAFTVTFRTGAQAAPTQSELSACLVERGEPFLEEGAETLVLRALPMRLVVPRPPPPAEEGTPSPTSLPPRRLRDMPSVPPGESRSTVVHIDPTTTTMLIRLVDTVFHLANRCGADVHLAGSGVVNRSSLWVVLAEEQDRMRIAAALDRAREHGNADQVHKRLWAVLQSLRPGTDCRWDATLQRVVELVDVGEQISVDEARFHEADAQTGDVVQVPVEGMIHVLVWRWLSEAWPGLCEHDHSLH
;
A
#
# COMPACT_ATOMS: atom_id res chain seq x y z
N MET A 1 -6.50 -3.66 -1.00
CA MET A 1 -5.79 -2.84 -2.01
C MET A 1 -4.32 -3.24 -1.96
N ALA A 2 -3.66 -3.41 -3.11
CA ALA A 2 -2.23 -3.73 -3.12
C ALA A 2 -1.39 -2.45 -2.95
N PHE A 3 -0.48 -2.45 -1.98
CA PHE A 3 0.49 -1.38 -1.77
C PHE A 3 1.76 -1.66 -2.54
N THR A 4 2.32 -0.61 -3.14
CA THR A 4 3.65 -0.68 -3.77
C THR A 4 4.63 0.09 -2.92
N VAL A 5 5.57 -0.64 -2.34
CA VAL A 5 6.71 -0.12 -1.58
C VAL A 5 7.96 -0.24 -2.46
N THR A 6 8.80 0.79 -2.47
CA THR A 6 10.05 0.77 -3.22
C THR A 6 11.22 1.01 -2.29
N PHE A 7 12.27 0.21 -2.45
CA PHE A 7 13.54 0.40 -1.76
C PHE A 7 14.42 1.25 -2.67
N ARG A 8 14.61 2.52 -2.31
CA ARG A 8 15.53 3.38 -3.05
C ARG A 8 16.92 3.21 -2.47
N THR A 9 17.73 2.43 -3.17
CA THR A 9 19.16 2.34 -2.87
C THR A 9 19.84 3.63 -3.32
N GLY A 10 20.80 4.12 -2.52
CA GLY A 10 21.64 5.26 -2.89
C GLY A 10 22.64 4.89 -3.98
N ALA A 11 23.90 5.27 -3.83
CA ALA A 11 24.97 4.92 -4.79
C ALA A 11 25.35 3.42 -4.81
N GLN A 12 24.74 2.59 -3.96
CA GLN A 12 24.97 1.14 -3.93
C GLN A 12 24.11 0.43 -4.97
N ALA A 13 24.62 -0.66 -5.53
CA ALA A 13 23.84 -1.51 -6.42
C ALA A 13 22.63 -2.09 -5.67
N ALA A 14 21.46 -2.10 -6.31
CA ALA A 14 20.30 -2.83 -5.80
C ALA A 14 20.68 -4.31 -5.57
N PRO A 15 20.18 -4.92 -4.48
CA PRO A 15 20.49 -6.31 -4.18
C PRO A 15 19.99 -7.21 -5.32
N THR A 16 20.74 -8.26 -5.58
CA THR A 16 20.34 -9.34 -6.47
C THR A 16 19.25 -10.20 -5.83
N GLN A 17 18.50 -10.94 -6.66
CA GLN A 17 17.52 -11.90 -6.16
C GLN A 17 18.15 -12.91 -5.21
N SER A 18 19.37 -13.38 -5.50
CA SER A 18 20.10 -14.34 -4.66
C SER A 18 20.40 -13.80 -3.27
N GLU A 19 20.81 -12.53 -3.16
CA GLU A 19 21.06 -11.87 -1.87
C GLU A 19 19.77 -11.71 -1.05
N LEU A 20 18.67 -11.36 -1.69
CA LEU A 20 17.36 -11.27 -1.04
C LEU A 20 16.86 -12.66 -0.60
N SER A 21 16.99 -13.68 -1.46
CA SER A 21 16.66 -15.07 -1.13
C SER A 21 17.46 -15.54 0.09
N ALA A 22 18.78 -15.30 0.12
CA ALA A 22 19.62 -15.64 1.26
C ALA A 22 19.15 -14.94 2.55
N CYS A 23 18.82 -13.65 2.47
CA CYS A 23 18.30 -12.89 3.61
C CYS A 23 16.96 -13.45 4.12
N LEU A 24 16.05 -13.88 3.23
CA LEU A 24 14.79 -14.50 3.63
C LEU A 24 15.01 -15.87 4.29
N VAL A 25 15.95 -16.68 3.78
CA VAL A 25 16.34 -17.96 4.41
C VAL A 25 16.91 -17.73 5.81
N GLU A 26 17.81 -16.76 5.99
CA GLU A 26 18.40 -16.41 7.30
C GLU A 26 17.33 -16.09 8.36
N ARG A 27 16.20 -15.53 7.93
CA ARG A 27 15.07 -15.18 8.81
C ARG A 27 14.07 -16.32 9.02
N GLY A 28 14.24 -17.44 8.33
CA GLY A 28 13.24 -18.50 8.29
C GLY A 28 11.93 -18.06 7.63
N GLU A 29 11.97 -17.09 6.70
CA GLU A 29 10.81 -16.65 5.96
C GLU A 29 10.64 -17.53 4.71
N PRO A 30 9.59 -18.37 4.63
CA PRO A 30 9.40 -19.24 3.47
C PRO A 30 8.97 -18.42 2.25
N PHE A 31 9.58 -18.68 1.09
CA PHE A 31 9.25 -18.02 -0.17
C PHE A 31 9.23 -18.98 -1.36
N LEU A 32 8.70 -18.52 -2.49
CA LEU A 32 8.72 -19.16 -3.79
C LEU A 32 9.39 -18.20 -4.79
N GLU A 33 10.28 -18.73 -5.62
CA GLU A 33 10.83 -17.98 -6.75
C GLU A 33 9.87 -18.08 -7.93
N GLU A 34 9.33 -16.95 -8.39
CA GLU A 34 8.40 -16.85 -9.50
C GLU A 34 9.13 -16.21 -10.70
N GLY A 35 9.92 -17.02 -11.39
CA GLY A 35 10.79 -16.53 -12.47
C GLY A 35 12.08 -15.86 -11.96
N ALA A 36 12.75 -15.13 -12.85
CA ALA A 36 14.11 -14.64 -12.63
C ALA A 36 14.21 -13.31 -11.83
N GLU A 37 13.06 -12.72 -11.49
CA GLU A 37 13.01 -11.37 -10.89
C GLU A 37 12.00 -11.27 -9.75
N THR A 38 11.26 -12.34 -9.43
CA THR A 38 10.18 -12.27 -8.45
C THR A 38 10.35 -13.29 -7.33
N LEU A 39 10.21 -12.83 -6.09
CA LEU A 39 10.12 -13.67 -4.89
C LEU A 39 8.75 -13.46 -4.23
N VAL A 40 7.99 -14.53 -4.03
CA VAL A 40 6.69 -14.50 -3.34
C VAL A 40 6.86 -15.10 -1.95
N LEU A 41 6.62 -14.30 -0.91
CA LEU A 41 6.64 -14.84 0.46
C LEU A 41 5.37 -15.65 0.69
N ARG A 42 5.52 -16.83 1.29
CA ARG A 42 4.39 -17.74 1.58
C ARG A 42 3.72 -17.43 2.91
N ALA A 43 4.48 -16.92 3.87
CA ALA A 43 3.99 -16.60 5.20
C ALA A 43 3.39 -15.18 5.32
N LEU A 44 3.61 -14.34 4.32
CA LEU A 44 3.18 -12.94 4.28
C LEU A 44 2.65 -12.65 2.88
N PRO A 45 1.57 -11.87 2.71
CA PRO A 45 1.05 -11.54 1.40
C PRO A 45 1.92 -10.45 0.75
N MET A 46 3.15 -10.83 0.39
CA MET A 46 4.18 -9.93 -0.11
C MET A 46 4.89 -10.56 -1.30
N ARG A 47 5.07 -9.77 -2.35
CA ARG A 47 5.82 -10.11 -3.56
C ARG A 47 6.93 -9.09 -3.77
N LEU A 48 8.17 -9.56 -3.85
CA LEU A 48 9.35 -8.76 -4.16
C LEU A 48 9.66 -8.88 -5.64
N VAL A 49 9.85 -7.75 -6.31
CA VAL A 49 10.27 -7.65 -7.71
C VAL A 49 11.64 -6.97 -7.74
N VAL A 50 12.63 -7.71 -8.19
CA VAL A 50 14.03 -7.31 -8.25
C VAL A 50 14.35 -6.93 -9.69
N PRO A 51 14.66 -5.65 -9.99
CA PRO A 51 14.95 -5.26 -11.36
C PRO A 51 16.19 -5.99 -11.86
N ARG A 52 16.09 -6.64 -13.02
CA ARG A 52 17.24 -7.26 -13.66
C ARG A 52 18.31 -6.21 -13.98
N PRO A 53 19.60 -6.52 -13.73
CA PRO A 53 20.67 -5.64 -14.17
C PRO A 53 20.59 -5.45 -15.69
N PRO A 54 20.77 -4.22 -16.20
CA PRO A 54 20.87 -3.98 -17.63
C PRO A 54 21.93 -4.93 -18.21
N PRO A 55 21.70 -5.44 -19.43
CA PRO A 55 22.71 -6.24 -20.10
C PRO A 55 24.04 -5.47 -20.10
N PRO A 56 25.18 -6.17 -19.96
CA PRO A 56 26.47 -5.50 -20.13
C PRO A 56 26.41 -4.76 -21.46
N ALA A 57 26.75 -3.46 -21.45
CA ALA A 57 26.83 -2.70 -22.69
C ALA A 57 27.69 -3.53 -23.65
N GLU A 58 27.12 -3.98 -24.76
CA GLU A 58 27.88 -4.71 -25.76
C GLU A 58 29.08 -3.82 -26.08
N GLU A 59 30.27 -4.27 -25.66
CA GLU A 59 31.53 -3.60 -26.01
C GLU A 59 31.56 -3.62 -27.52
N GLY A 60 31.12 -2.51 -28.11
CA GLY A 60 31.01 -2.36 -29.54
C GLY A 60 32.34 -2.77 -30.13
N THR A 61 32.32 -3.84 -30.93
CA THR A 61 33.46 -4.30 -31.69
C THR A 61 34.07 -3.05 -32.33
N PRO A 62 35.32 -2.67 -31.99
CA PRO A 62 35.86 -1.40 -32.43
C PRO A 62 35.89 -1.41 -33.96
N SER A 63 34.98 -0.64 -34.57
CA SER A 63 35.03 -0.42 -36.02
C SER A 63 36.32 0.33 -36.33
N PRO A 64 37.19 -0.18 -37.21
CA PRO A 64 38.46 0.44 -37.50
C PRO A 64 38.25 1.60 -38.48
N THR A 65 38.10 2.83 -38.00
CA THR A 65 38.19 4.01 -38.89
C THR A 65 38.70 5.27 -38.19
N SER A 66 39.90 5.67 -38.62
CA SER A 66 40.58 6.99 -38.59
C SER A 66 40.32 7.97 -37.43
N LEU A 67 41.39 8.21 -36.67
CA LEU A 67 41.60 9.37 -35.78
C LEU A 67 41.66 10.70 -36.56
N PRO A 68 41.02 11.77 -36.05
CA PRO A 68 41.51 13.15 -36.15
C PRO A 68 42.04 13.65 -34.79
N PRO A 69 42.78 14.78 -34.75
CA PRO A 69 43.61 15.14 -33.60
C PRO A 69 42.82 15.75 -32.43
N ARG A 70 43.25 15.37 -31.23
CA ARG A 70 42.76 15.79 -29.90
C ARG A 70 42.76 17.32 -29.71
N ARG A 71 41.60 17.89 -29.37
CA ARG A 71 41.52 19.13 -28.57
C ARG A 71 41.21 18.79 -27.11
N LEU A 72 41.81 19.58 -26.22
CA LEU A 72 41.88 19.41 -24.79
C LEU A 72 40.59 19.86 -24.08
N ARG A 73 40.17 19.07 -23.09
CA ARG A 73 39.37 19.41 -21.89
C ARG A 73 37.92 19.89 -22.11
N ASP A 74 37.02 18.91 -22.15
CA ASP A 74 35.77 18.95 -21.40
C ASP A 74 35.77 17.71 -20.48
N MET A 75 35.61 17.91 -19.16
CA MET A 75 35.45 16.79 -18.25
C MET A 75 34.08 16.15 -18.52
N PRO A 76 33.98 14.81 -18.63
CA PRO A 76 32.69 14.17 -18.79
C PRO A 76 31.88 14.40 -17.51
N SER A 77 30.75 15.08 -17.65
CA SER A 77 29.67 15.03 -16.68
C SER A 77 29.34 13.57 -16.43
N VAL A 78 29.58 13.08 -15.21
CA VAL A 78 29.17 11.74 -14.80
C VAL A 78 27.66 11.63 -15.04
N PRO A 79 27.19 10.71 -15.89
CA PRO A 79 25.75 10.55 -16.11
C PRO A 79 25.10 10.25 -14.77
N PRO A 80 23.91 10.81 -14.47
CA PRO A 80 23.20 10.48 -13.25
C PRO A 80 23.04 8.97 -13.18
N GLY A 81 23.63 8.35 -12.16
CA GLY A 81 23.55 6.90 -11.98
C GLY A 81 22.09 6.48 -11.93
N GLU A 82 21.69 5.55 -12.81
CA GLU A 82 20.35 4.97 -12.80
C GLU A 82 20.08 4.41 -11.41
N SER A 83 19.20 5.07 -10.66
CA SER A 83 18.79 4.61 -9.34
C SER A 83 18.02 3.31 -9.52
N ARG A 84 18.62 2.19 -9.11
CA ARG A 84 17.94 0.89 -9.12
C ARG A 84 17.09 0.76 -7.86
N SER A 85 15.82 0.42 -8.04
CA SER A 85 14.89 0.24 -6.93
C SER A 85 14.29 -1.17 -6.93
N THR A 86 14.38 -1.86 -5.80
CA THR A 86 13.59 -3.08 -5.57
C THR A 86 12.15 -2.66 -5.28
N VAL A 87 11.19 -3.29 -5.95
CA VAL A 87 9.77 -3.03 -5.75
C VAL A 87 9.17 -4.16 -4.91
N VAL A 88 8.32 -3.81 -3.96
CA VAL A 88 7.67 -4.72 -3.04
C VAL A 88 6.17 -4.46 -3.11
N HIS A 89 5.43 -5.45 -3.58
CA HIS A 89 3.98 -5.43 -3.57
C HIS A 89 3.47 -6.12 -2.31
N ILE A 90 2.58 -5.44 -1.57
CA ILE A 90 2.00 -5.91 -0.32
C ILE A 90 0.49 -5.93 -0.48
N ASP A 91 -0.15 -7.07 -0.24
CA ASP A 91 -1.61 -7.21 -0.35
C ASP A 91 -2.20 -7.68 0.99
N PRO A 92 -2.40 -6.78 1.97
CA PRO A 92 -2.80 -7.21 3.30
C PRO A 92 -4.17 -7.88 3.26
N THR A 93 -4.31 -8.95 4.03
CA THR A 93 -5.58 -9.62 4.28
C THR A 93 -6.15 -9.21 5.64
N THR A 94 -7.41 -9.58 5.91
CA THR A 94 -8.07 -9.36 7.22
C THR A 94 -7.35 -10.03 8.40
N THR A 95 -6.47 -11.00 8.17
CA THR A 95 -5.76 -11.77 9.20
C THR A 95 -4.24 -11.62 9.14
N THR A 96 -3.72 -10.77 8.26
CA THR A 96 -2.28 -10.57 8.10
C THR A 96 -1.64 -10.07 9.39
N MET A 97 -0.54 -10.69 9.81
CA MET A 97 0.27 -10.26 10.95
C MET A 97 1.09 -9.02 10.56
N LEU A 98 0.49 -7.83 10.66
CA LEU A 98 1.07 -6.58 10.16
C LEU A 98 2.43 -6.24 10.77
N ILE A 99 2.66 -6.54 12.04
CA ILE A 99 3.95 -6.30 12.71
C ILE A 99 5.07 -7.07 12.00
N ARG A 100 4.87 -8.39 11.78
CA ARG A 100 5.85 -9.23 11.08
C ARG A 100 6.08 -8.75 9.65
N LEU A 101 5.02 -8.30 8.98
CA LEU A 101 5.11 -7.76 7.63
C LEU A 101 5.98 -6.50 7.58
N VAL A 102 5.67 -5.50 8.42
CA VAL A 102 6.44 -4.25 8.51
C VAL A 102 7.89 -4.52 8.90
N ASP A 103 8.13 -5.42 9.85
CA ASP A 103 9.48 -5.79 10.27
C ASP A 103 10.27 -6.42 9.13
N THR A 104 9.65 -7.30 8.35
CA THR A 104 10.31 -7.90 7.18
C THR A 104 10.61 -6.86 6.11
N VAL A 105 9.69 -5.95 5.80
CA VAL A 105 9.94 -4.85 4.84
C VAL A 105 11.13 -4.00 5.27
N PHE A 106 11.16 -3.53 6.52
CA PHE A 106 12.24 -2.67 7.01
C PHE A 106 13.55 -3.43 7.22
N HIS A 107 13.50 -4.73 7.53
CA HIS A 107 14.70 -5.55 7.57
C HIS A 107 15.34 -5.65 6.19
N LEU A 108 14.54 -5.95 5.16
CA LEU A 108 15.03 -6.00 3.77
C LEU A 108 15.59 -4.64 3.35
N ALA A 109 14.86 -3.54 3.59
CA ALA A 109 15.33 -2.19 3.29
C ALA A 109 16.68 -1.86 3.95
N ASN A 110 16.83 -2.19 5.24
CA ASN A 110 18.10 -2.00 5.97
C ASN A 110 19.25 -2.81 5.37
N ARG A 111 19.00 -4.05 4.92
CA ARG A 111 20.03 -4.88 4.26
C ARG A 111 20.44 -4.30 2.91
N CYS A 112 19.54 -3.58 2.26
CA CYS A 112 19.81 -2.89 0.99
C CYS A 112 20.44 -1.50 1.19
N GLY A 113 20.57 -1.00 2.42
CA GLY A 113 20.94 0.40 2.67
C GLY A 113 19.95 1.39 2.02
N ALA A 114 18.67 1.03 1.98
CA ALA A 114 17.64 1.74 1.25
C ALA A 114 16.61 2.39 2.19
N ASP A 115 16.10 3.54 1.76
CA ASP A 115 14.89 4.11 2.33
C ASP A 115 13.65 3.40 1.79
N VAL A 116 12.62 3.28 2.64
CA VAL A 116 11.33 2.70 2.28
C VAL A 116 10.44 3.81 1.74
N HIS A 117 10.01 3.68 0.49
CA HIS A 117 9.10 4.61 -0.15
C HIS A 117 7.75 3.94 -0.43
N LEU A 118 6.66 4.53 0.05
CA LEU A 118 5.31 4.11 -0.31
C LEU A 118 4.81 4.91 -1.52
N ALA A 119 4.25 4.23 -2.52
CA ALA A 119 3.66 4.88 -3.69
C ALA A 119 2.59 5.91 -3.27
N GLY A 120 2.70 7.14 -3.78
CA GLY A 120 1.80 8.25 -3.45
C GLY A 120 2.13 9.00 -2.15
N SER A 121 2.87 8.39 -1.21
CA SER A 121 3.17 9.02 0.09
C SER A 121 4.65 9.39 0.27
N GLY A 122 5.57 8.85 -0.54
CA GLY A 122 6.99 9.13 -0.44
C GLY A 122 7.69 8.30 0.63
N VAL A 123 8.73 8.87 1.27
CA VAL A 123 9.51 8.16 2.31
C VAL A 123 8.64 7.90 3.52
N VAL A 124 8.64 6.65 4.01
CA VAL A 124 7.87 6.22 5.18
C VAL A 124 8.76 5.56 6.22
N ASN A 125 8.41 5.73 7.50
CA ASN A 125 9.01 4.99 8.60
C ASN A 125 8.14 3.78 8.98
N ARG A 126 8.61 2.98 9.95
CA ARG A 126 7.90 1.78 10.41
C ARG A 126 6.47 2.08 10.86
N SER A 127 6.31 3.10 11.69
CA SER A 127 5.02 3.48 12.26
C SER A 127 4.04 3.95 11.19
N SER A 128 4.49 4.79 10.25
CA SER A 128 3.63 5.28 9.16
C SER A 128 3.22 4.14 8.22
N LEU A 129 4.14 3.22 7.88
CA LEU A 129 3.77 2.05 7.07
C LEU A 129 2.77 1.15 7.81
N TRP A 130 2.98 0.91 9.10
CA TRP A 130 2.07 0.12 9.91
C TRP A 130 0.66 0.73 9.95
N VAL A 131 0.54 2.04 10.15
CA VAL A 131 -0.76 2.74 10.21
C VAL A 131 -1.52 2.56 8.91
N VAL A 132 -0.86 2.76 7.76
CA VAL A 132 -1.52 2.64 6.45
C VAL A 132 -1.99 1.20 6.19
N LEU A 133 -1.19 0.20 6.57
CA LEU A 133 -1.58 -1.20 6.42
C LEU A 133 -2.68 -1.62 7.40
N ALA A 134 -2.66 -1.08 8.62
CA ALA A 134 -3.70 -1.32 9.62
C ALA A 134 -5.03 -0.72 9.17
N GLU A 135 -4.99 0.46 8.57
CA GLU A 135 -6.16 1.10 8.00
C GLU A 135 -6.84 0.25 6.93
N GLU A 136 -6.06 -0.24 5.97
CA GLU A 136 -6.62 -1.10 4.92
C GLU A 136 -7.14 -2.42 5.50
N GLN A 137 -6.40 -3.03 6.44
CA GLN A 137 -6.83 -4.28 7.08
C GLN A 137 -8.15 -4.11 7.84
N ASP A 138 -8.31 -3.04 8.62
CA ASP A 138 -9.52 -2.77 9.38
C ASP A 138 -10.69 -2.43 8.45
N ARG A 139 -10.46 -1.71 7.35
CA ARG A 139 -11.49 -1.50 6.32
C ARG A 139 -11.99 -2.81 5.74
N MET A 140 -11.09 -3.73 5.37
CA MET A 140 -11.48 -5.05 4.86
C MET A 140 -12.25 -5.87 5.91
N ARG A 141 -11.88 -5.76 7.19
CA ARG A 141 -12.57 -6.43 8.29
C ARG A 141 -13.98 -5.90 8.49
N ILE A 142 -14.15 -4.57 8.47
CA ILE A 142 -15.46 -3.93 8.56
C ILE A 142 -16.32 -4.36 7.38
N ALA A 143 -15.79 -4.31 6.16
CA ALA A 143 -16.50 -4.75 4.95
C ALA A 143 -17.02 -6.20 5.11
N ALA A 144 -16.14 -7.12 5.48
CA ALA A 144 -16.48 -8.53 5.68
C ALA A 144 -17.54 -8.74 6.77
N ALA A 145 -17.46 -7.99 7.89
CA ALA A 145 -18.43 -8.08 8.97
C ALA A 145 -19.80 -7.51 8.58
N LEU A 146 -19.83 -6.44 7.79
CA LEU A 146 -21.08 -5.87 7.27
C LEU A 146 -21.72 -6.76 6.20
N ASP A 147 -20.92 -7.46 5.39
CA ASP A 147 -21.43 -8.47 4.47
C ASP A 147 -22.05 -9.65 5.22
N ARG A 148 -21.38 -10.16 6.27
CA ARG A 148 -21.98 -11.16 7.17
C ARG A 148 -23.26 -10.65 7.83
N ALA A 149 -23.32 -9.37 8.22
CA ALA A 149 -24.54 -8.79 8.78
C ALA A 149 -25.73 -8.85 7.80
N ARG A 150 -25.47 -8.66 6.50
CA ARG A 150 -26.46 -8.80 5.42
C ARG A 150 -26.94 -10.22 5.27
N GLU A 151 -26.02 -11.18 5.25
CA GLU A 151 -26.33 -12.61 5.15
C GLU A 151 -27.21 -13.10 6.31
N HIS A 152 -27.01 -12.56 7.51
CA HIS A 152 -27.76 -12.93 8.72
C HIS A 152 -29.02 -12.08 8.97
N GLY A 153 -29.40 -11.20 8.03
CA GLY A 153 -30.61 -10.36 8.15
C GLY A 153 -30.53 -9.23 9.18
N ASN A 154 -29.33 -8.88 9.65
CA ASN A 154 -29.08 -7.84 10.67
C ASN A 154 -28.59 -6.51 10.07
N ALA A 155 -28.45 -6.41 8.74
CA ALA A 155 -27.83 -5.28 8.07
C ALA A 155 -28.38 -3.92 8.51
N ASP A 156 -29.70 -3.73 8.48
CA ASP A 156 -30.31 -2.43 8.77
C ASP A 156 -30.02 -1.97 10.20
N GLN A 157 -30.09 -2.90 11.15
CA GLN A 157 -29.80 -2.60 12.56
C GLN A 157 -28.32 -2.24 12.76
N VAL A 158 -27.42 -2.98 12.12
CA VAL A 158 -25.97 -2.73 12.21
C VAL A 158 -25.62 -1.40 11.55
N HIS A 159 -26.11 -1.11 10.35
CA HIS A 159 -25.85 0.14 9.64
C HIS A 159 -26.42 1.36 10.39
N LYS A 160 -27.63 1.25 10.95
CA LYS A 160 -28.22 2.33 11.75
C LYS A 160 -27.38 2.66 12.98
N ARG A 161 -26.87 1.63 13.68
CA ARG A 161 -26.01 1.83 14.85
C ARG A 161 -24.62 2.34 14.45
N LEU A 162 -24.06 1.85 13.35
CA LEU A 162 -22.80 2.33 12.80
C LEU A 162 -22.89 3.83 12.48
N TRP A 163 -23.96 4.27 11.83
CA TRP A 163 -24.19 5.69 11.59
C TRP A 163 -24.24 6.51 12.88
N ALA A 164 -24.92 6.02 13.92
CA ALA A 164 -24.95 6.70 15.22
C ALA A 164 -23.55 6.79 15.88
N VAL A 165 -22.71 5.77 15.71
CA VAL A 165 -21.30 5.80 16.16
C VAL A 165 -20.49 6.80 15.36
N LEU A 166 -20.63 6.83 14.03
CA LEU A 166 -19.93 7.81 13.19
C LEU A 166 -20.33 9.24 13.56
N GLN A 167 -21.62 9.48 13.82
CA GLN A 167 -22.13 10.78 14.25
C GLN A 167 -21.60 11.21 15.63
N SER A 168 -21.39 10.27 16.57
CA SER A 168 -20.79 10.59 17.86
C SER A 168 -19.28 10.87 17.76
N LEU A 169 -18.59 10.21 16.83
CA LEU A 169 -17.16 10.40 16.59
C LEU A 169 -16.87 11.69 15.81
N ARG A 170 -17.74 12.09 14.88
CA ARG A 170 -17.60 13.32 14.07
C ARG A 170 -18.89 14.15 14.06
N PRO A 171 -19.22 14.84 15.17
CA PRO A 171 -20.43 15.64 15.27
C PRO A 171 -20.50 16.73 14.20
N GLY A 172 -21.67 16.88 13.57
CA GLY A 172 -21.89 17.90 12.54
C GLY A 172 -21.46 17.51 11.13
N THR A 173 -20.99 16.29 10.93
CA THR A 173 -20.66 15.74 9.60
C THR A 173 -21.62 14.60 9.24
N ASP A 174 -21.96 14.41 7.97
CA ASP A 174 -22.74 13.24 7.55
C ASP A 174 -21.80 12.11 7.09
N CYS A 175 -21.18 11.46 8.07
CA CYS A 175 -20.32 10.31 7.85
C CYS A 175 -21.12 9.01 7.72
N ARG A 176 -20.83 8.23 6.68
CA ARG A 176 -21.48 6.94 6.38
C ARG A 176 -20.46 5.91 5.96
N TRP A 177 -20.80 4.63 6.10
CA TRP A 177 -20.05 3.57 5.44
C TRP A 177 -20.50 3.45 3.98
N ASP A 178 -19.56 3.57 3.05
CA ASP A 178 -19.79 3.27 1.65
C ASP A 178 -19.31 1.83 1.35
N ALA A 179 -20.24 1.00 0.87
CA ALA A 179 -19.99 -0.41 0.61
C ALA A 179 -19.18 -0.64 -0.68
N THR A 180 -19.30 0.26 -1.66
CA THR A 180 -18.60 0.17 -2.95
C THR A 180 -17.13 0.52 -2.76
N LEU A 181 -16.87 1.63 -2.08
CA LEU A 181 -15.53 2.10 -1.75
C LEU A 181 -14.92 1.39 -0.54
N GLN A 182 -15.73 0.59 0.17
CA GLN A 182 -15.38 -0.12 1.41
C GLN A 182 -14.68 0.79 2.43
N ARG A 183 -15.26 1.95 2.71
CA ARG A 183 -14.68 2.95 3.61
C ARG A 183 -15.73 3.86 4.22
N VAL A 184 -15.34 4.56 5.28
CA VAL A 184 -16.14 5.68 5.77
C VAL A 184 -15.97 6.86 4.82
N VAL A 185 -17.09 7.43 4.38
CA VAL A 185 -17.17 8.63 3.54
C VAL A 185 -17.96 9.70 4.27
N GLU A 186 -17.61 10.94 4.04
CA GLU A 186 -18.41 12.11 4.40
C GLU A 186 -19.20 12.55 3.17
N LEU A 187 -20.50 12.78 3.34
CA LEU A 187 -21.31 13.43 2.32
C LEU A 187 -21.13 14.94 2.43
N VAL A 188 -20.60 15.56 1.38
CA VAL A 188 -20.28 16.99 1.36
C VAL A 188 -20.97 17.71 0.20
N ASP A 189 -21.48 18.91 0.47
CA ASP A 189 -22.14 19.77 -0.51
C ASP A 189 -21.11 20.52 -1.37
N VAL A 190 -21.16 20.33 -2.69
CA VAL A 190 -20.26 20.95 -3.66
C VAL A 190 -20.58 22.43 -3.82
N GLY A 191 -19.56 23.27 -3.62
CA GLY A 191 -19.65 24.73 -3.65
C GLY A 191 -19.95 25.38 -2.31
N GLU A 192 -20.38 24.60 -1.30
CA GLU A 192 -20.53 25.07 0.08
C GLU A 192 -19.38 24.59 0.96
N GLN A 193 -19.09 23.29 0.95
CA GLN A 193 -18.08 22.66 1.82
C GLN A 193 -16.81 22.28 1.06
N ILE A 194 -16.93 21.89 -0.21
CA ILE A 194 -15.82 21.50 -1.08
C ILE A 194 -15.87 22.26 -2.40
N SER A 195 -14.71 22.61 -2.97
CA SER A 195 -14.67 23.28 -4.28
C SER A 195 -15.09 22.32 -5.42
N VAL A 196 -15.60 22.84 -6.54
CA VAL A 196 -15.96 22.00 -7.70
C VAL A 196 -14.75 21.24 -8.24
N ASP A 197 -13.58 21.87 -8.30
CA ASP A 197 -12.36 21.24 -8.80
C ASP A 197 -11.89 20.08 -7.89
N GLU A 198 -12.04 20.25 -6.58
CA GLU A 198 -11.75 19.20 -5.61
C GLU A 198 -12.82 18.10 -5.63
N ALA A 199 -14.10 18.44 -5.77
CA ALA A 199 -15.18 17.48 -5.91
C ALA A 199 -15.00 16.59 -7.15
N ARG A 200 -14.47 17.14 -8.26
CA ARG A 200 -14.15 16.39 -9.49
C ARG A 200 -13.06 15.34 -9.32
N PHE A 201 -12.26 15.44 -8.28
CA PHE A 201 -11.32 14.38 -7.92
C PHE A 201 -12.06 13.13 -7.41
N HIS A 202 -13.25 13.30 -6.83
CA HIS A 202 -14.07 12.23 -6.28
C HIS A 202 -15.16 11.76 -7.25
N GLU A 203 -15.81 12.70 -7.94
CA GLU A 203 -16.88 12.45 -8.91
C GLU A 203 -16.67 13.31 -10.15
N ALA A 204 -16.28 12.71 -11.27
CA ALA A 204 -15.76 13.43 -12.44
C ALA A 204 -16.73 14.50 -13.01
N ASP A 205 -18.03 14.27 -12.88
CA ASP A 205 -19.09 15.14 -13.39
C ASP A 205 -19.67 16.09 -12.32
N ALA A 206 -19.02 16.24 -11.15
CA ALA A 206 -19.51 17.06 -10.04
C ALA A 206 -19.79 18.53 -10.41
N GLN A 207 -20.92 19.04 -9.95
CA GLN A 207 -21.42 20.39 -10.14
C GLN A 207 -21.80 21.04 -8.80
N THR A 208 -21.86 22.38 -8.78
CA THR A 208 -22.34 23.12 -7.61
C THR A 208 -23.75 22.70 -7.24
N GLY A 209 -23.98 22.37 -5.97
CA GLY A 209 -25.25 21.86 -5.45
C GLY A 209 -25.37 20.34 -5.43
N ASP A 210 -24.41 19.61 -5.99
CA ASP A 210 -24.32 18.16 -5.82
C ASP A 210 -23.82 17.80 -4.41
N VAL A 211 -24.10 16.56 -3.98
CA VAL A 211 -23.51 15.95 -2.79
C VAL A 211 -22.56 14.85 -3.24
N VAL A 212 -21.28 14.97 -2.89
CA VAL A 212 -20.26 13.97 -3.23
C VAL A 212 -19.80 13.21 -2.00
N GLN A 213 -19.31 11.99 -2.22
CA GLN A 213 -18.74 11.15 -1.17
C GLN A 213 -17.22 11.37 -1.09
N VAL A 214 -16.76 11.93 0.02
CA VAL A 214 -15.33 12.14 0.27
C VAL A 214 -14.82 11.13 1.30
N PRO A 215 -13.82 10.30 0.98
CA PRO A 215 -13.18 9.40 1.95
C PRO A 215 -12.74 10.14 3.21
N VAL A 216 -13.14 9.62 4.39
CA VAL A 216 -12.66 10.16 5.66
C VAL A 216 -11.28 9.58 5.95
N GLU A 217 -10.29 10.46 6.06
CA GLU A 217 -8.92 10.07 6.43
C GLU A 217 -8.76 9.86 7.95
N GLY A 218 -7.76 9.07 8.33
CA GLY A 218 -7.34 8.90 9.72
C GLY A 218 -8.00 7.71 10.43
N MET A 219 -7.90 7.68 11.76
CA MET A 219 -8.14 6.48 12.60
C MET A 219 -9.61 6.10 12.80
N ILE A 220 -10.55 6.65 12.02
CA ILE A 220 -11.98 6.37 12.21
C ILE A 220 -12.31 4.89 12.00
N HIS A 221 -11.64 4.23 11.06
CA HIS A 221 -11.80 2.80 10.80
C HIS A 221 -11.41 1.95 12.01
N VAL A 222 -10.38 2.33 12.78
CA VAL A 222 -9.96 1.59 14.00
C VAL A 222 -11.08 1.62 15.03
N LEU A 223 -11.68 2.80 15.23
CA LEU A 223 -12.75 2.98 16.21
C LEU A 223 -14.02 2.25 15.78
N VAL A 224 -14.35 2.29 14.49
CA VAL A 224 -15.47 1.55 13.91
C VAL A 224 -15.26 0.05 14.05
N TRP A 225 -14.07 -0.45 13.69
CA TRP A 225 -13.76 -1.87 13.81
C TRP A 225 -13.82 -2.34 15.26
N ARG A 226 -13.23 -1.57 16.19
CA ARG A 226 -13.32 -1.85 17.63
C ARG A 226 -14.76 -1.93 18.10
N TRP A 227 -15.58 -0.92 17.78
CA TRP A 227 -17.00 -0.94 18.13
C TRP A 227 -17.71 -2.16 17.56
N LEU A 228 -17.47 -2.50 16.28
CA LEU A 228 -18.11 -3.64 15.63
C LEU A 228 -17.72 -4.96 16.31
N SER A 229 -16.44 -5.12 16.68
CA SER A 229 -15.93 -6.29 17.38
C SER A 229 -16.48 -6.45 18.80
N GLU A 230 -16.71 -5.34 19.50
CA GLU A 230 -17.26 -5.35 20.86
C GLU A 230 -18.79 -5.52 20.87
N ALA A 231 -19.50 -4.84 19.97
CA ALA A 231 -20.96 -4.85 19.93
C ALA A 231 -21.53 -6.06 19.16
N TRP A 232 -20.75 -6.63 18.24
CA TRP A 232 -21.16 -7.71 17.34
C TRP A 232 -20.02 -8.73 17.13
N PRO A 233 -19.53 -9.39 18.20
CA PRO A 233 -18.39 -10.31 18.10
C PRO A 233 -18.62 -11.43 17.08
N GLY A 234 -19.82 -12.01 17.02
CA GLY A 234 -20.15 -13.06 16.05
C GLY A 234 -20.12 -12.63 14.57
N LEU A 235 -20.16 -11.32 14.27
CA LEU A 235 -19.94 -10.81 12.92
C LEU A 235 -18.46 -10.57 12.62
N CYS A 236 -17.62 -10.51 13.65
CA CYS A 236 -16.19 -10.17 13.55
C CYS A 236 -15.28 -11.39 13.63
N GLU A 237 -15.77 -12.46 14.24
CA GLU A 237 -15.13 -13.77 14.22
C GLU A 237 -15.03 -14.28 12.78
N HIS A 238 -13.82 -14.65 12.37
CA HIS A 238 -13.65 -15.47 11.18
C HIS A 238 -14.28 -16.81 11.47
N ASP A 239 -15.23 -17.22 10.63
CA ASP A 239 -15.83 -18.55 10.65
C ASP A 239 -14.78 -19.61 11.01
N HIS A 240 -14.85 -20.11 12.25
CA HIS A 240 -14.17 -21.34 12.65
C HIS A 240 -14.95 -22.57 12.16
N SER A 241 -15.89 -22.40 11.23
CA SER A 241 -16.65 -23.47 10.57
C SER A 241 -15.84 -24.16 9.47
N LEU A 242 -14.65 -24.64 9.85
CA LEU A 242 -14.01 -25.77 9.18
C LEU A 242 -13.55 -26.76 10.25
N HIS A 243 -14.52 -27.43 10.89
CA HIS A 243 -14.39 -28.80 11.38
C HIS A 243 -15.78 -29.43 11.55
#